data_AF-A0A7Z0TJ95-F1
#
_entry.id   AF-A0A7Z0TJ95-F1
#
_cell.length_a   1.000
_cell.length_b   1.000
_cell.length_c   1.000
_cell.angle_alpha   90.00
_cell.angle_beta   90.00
_cell.angle_gamma   90.00
#
_symmetry.space_group_name_H-M   'P 1'
#
loop_
_entity.id
_entity.type
_entity.pdbx_description
1 polymer ?
#
loop_
_entity_poly.entity_id
_entity_poly.type
_entity_poly.pdbx_seq_one_letter_code
_entity_poly.pdbx_strand_id
1 'polypeptide(L)' 'VTGRPVPGVQIDHVLVSEDFTARDARFLTMEGSDHRALLVTLALHR' A
#
# COMPACT_ATOMS: atom_id res chain seq x y z
N VAL A 1 18.65 -15.40 5.37
CA VAL A 1 17.64 -15.20 4.30
C VAL A 1 18.30 -14.41 3.19
N THR A 2 18.80 -15.07 2.14
CA THR A 2 19.45 -14.40 1.00
C THR A 2 18.52 -14.45 -0.20
N GLY A 3 17.46 -13.64 -0.16
CA GLY A 3 16.59 -13.41 -1.31
C GLY A 3 17.07 -12.17 -2.07
N ARG A 4 17.50 -12.35 -3.32
CA ARG A 4 17.81 -11.23 -4.23
C ARG A 4 16.56 -10.34 -4.34
N PRO A 5 16.67 -9.00 -4.28
CA PRO A 5 15.53 -8.12 -4.46
C PRO A 5 14.88 -8.42 -5.81
N VAL A 6 13.62 -8.85 -5.80
CA VAL A 6 12.83 -8.95 -7.02
C VAL A 6 12.56 -7.51 -7.47
N PRO A 7 12.85 -7.13 -8.72
CA PRO A 7 12.44 -5.82 -9.23
C PRO A 7 10.92 -5.71 -9.09
N GLY A 8 10.45 -4.89 -8.16
CA GLY A 8 9.03 -4.62 -7.97
C GLY A 8 8.59 -3.44 -8.83
N VAL A 9 7.38 -3.51 -9.37
CA VAL A 9 6.69 -2.34 -9.93
C VAL A 9 5.72 -1.81 -8.87
N GLN A 10 5.65 -0.50 -8.70
CA GLN A 10 4.65 0.14 -7.83
C GLN A 10 3.48 0.61 -8.69
N ILE A 11 2.42 -0.20 -8.76
CA ILE A 11 1.23 0.08 -9.58
C ILE A 11 -0.06 0.17 -8.75
N ASP A 12 -0.10 -0.41 -7.56
CA ASP A 12 -1.25 -0.32 -6.66
C ASP A 12 -1.23 1.02 -5.90
N HIS A 13 -2.29 1.80 -6.07
CA HIS A 13 -2.42 3.14 -5.49
C HIS A 13 -3.77 3.30 -4.79
N VAL A 14 -3.79 4.05 -3.70
CA VAL A 14 -5.01 4.57 -3.08
C VAL A 14 -5.00 6.08 -3.28
N LEU A 15 -5.90 6.58 -4.14
CA LEU A 15 -6.07 8.01 -4.39
C LEU A 15 -7.24 8.52 -3.54
N VAL A 16 -7.07 9.69 -2.92
CA VAL A 16 -8.05 10.30 -2.01
C VAL A 16 -8.35 11.74 -2.41
N SER A 17 -9.52 12.26 -2.02
CA SER A 17 -9.85 13.69 -2.12
C SER A 17 -9.10 14.52 -1.07
N GLU A 18 -9.15 15.84 -1.20
CA GLU A 18 -8.50 16.79 -0.29
C GLU A 18 -8.99 16.69 1.16
N ASP A 19 -10.17 16.11 1.38
CA ASP A 19 -10.74 15.89 2.73
C ASP A 19 -9.96 14.84 3.54
N PHE A 20 -9.09 14.05 2.91
CA PHE A 20 -8.37 12.96 3.58
C PHE A 20 -6.86 13.19 3.59
N THR A 21 -6.22 12.79 4.69
CA THR A 21 -4.76 12.65 4.78
C THR A 21 -4.37 11.21 5.06
N ALA A 22 -3.44 10.67 4.27
CA ALA A 22 -2.80 9.39 4.55
C ALA A 22 -1.80 9.54 5.69
N ARG A 23 -1.96 8.74 6.75
CA ARG A 23 -1.14 8.78 7.96
C ARG A 23 -0.08 7.68 8.00
N ASP A 24 -0.42 6.52 7.45
CA ASP A 24 0.47 5.36 7.35
C ASP A 24 0.12 4.57 6.08
N ALA A 25 1.12 3.91 5.51
CA ALA A 25 0.98 3.04 4.34
C ALA A 25 1.98 1.90 4.42
N ARG A 26 1.48 0.66 4.31
CA ARG A 26 2.34 -0.54 4.30
C ARG A 26 1.81 -1.62 3.37
N PHE A 27 2.73 -2.34 2.77
CA PHE A 27 2.41 -3.53 1.98
C PHE A 27 2.38 -4.77 2.86
N LEU A 28 1.31 -5.56 2.73
CA LEU A 28 1.12 -6.83 3.41
C LEU A 28 1.12 -7.97 2.37
N THR A 29 1.71 -9.10 2.73
CA THR A 29 1.50 -10.35 1.97
C THR A 29 0.04 -10.77 2.13
N MET A 30 -0.61 -11.14 1.03
CA MET A 30 -2.00 -11.61 1.01
C MET A 30 -2.05 -12.97 0.32
N GLU A 31 -2.59 -13.98 1.01
CA GLU A 31 -2.73 -15.32 0.43
C GLU A 31 -3.67 -15.30 -0.77
N GLY A 32 -3.33 -16.10 -1.80
CA GLY A 32 -4.14 -16.19 -3.02
C GLY A 32 -3.98 -15.02 -3.99
N SER A 33 -3.03 -14.11 -3.75
CA SER A 33 -2.70 -13.03 -4.68
C SER A 33 -1.21 -13.04 -5.04
N ASP A 34 -0.91 -12.74 -6.30
CA ASP A 34 0.42 -12.42 -6.79
C ASP A 34 0.84 -10.97 -6.51
N HIS A 35 -0.09 -10.15 -6.00
CA HIS A 35 0.16 -8.80 -5.50
C HIS A 35 0.33 -8.79 -3.97
N ARG A 36 0.82 -7.66 -3.45
CA ARG A 36 0.77 -7.34 -2.03
C ARG A 36 -0.41 -6.40 -1.78
N ALA A 37 -1.12 -6.60 -0.68
CA ALA A 37 -2.16 -5.66 -0.28
C ALA A 37 -1.53 -4.35 0.22
N LEU A 38 -1.99 -3.21 -0.31
CA LEU A 38 -1.62 -1.89 0.20
C LEU A 38 -2.63 -1.47 1.29
N LEU A 39 -2.21 -1.50 2.55
CA LEU A 39 -3.01 -1.03 3.68
C LEU A 39 -2.64 0.41 4.02
N VAL A 40 -3.63 1.30 4.02
CA VAL A 40 -3.46 2.73 4.28
C VAL A 40 -4.37 3.16 5.42
N THR A 41 -3.83 3.93 6.37
CA THR A 41 -4.64 4.62 7.40
C THR A 41 -4.95 6.03 6.93
N LEU A 42 -6.24 6.35 6.82
CA LEU A 42 -6.71 7.68 6.41
C LEU A 42 -7.31 8.42 7.61
N ALA A 43 -6.99 9.69 7.73
CA ALA A 43 -7.69 10.62 8.61
C ALA A 43 -8.58 11.54 7.76
N LEU A 44 -9.82 11.74 8.19
CA LEU A 44 -10.73 12.74 7.62
C LEU A 44 -10.48 14.09 8.29
N HIS A 45 -10.46 15.15 7.49
CA HIS A 45 -10.37 16.54 7.93
C HIS A 45 -11.68 17.26 7.59
N ARG A 46 -11.97 18.35 8.30
CA ARG A 46 -13.11 19.23 8.06
C ARG A 46 -12.62 20.58 7.58
#